data_AF-A0AAD1DGT3-F1
#
_entry.id   AF-A0AAD1DGT3-F1
#
_cell.length_a   1.000
_cell.length_b   1.000
_cell.length_c   1.000
_cell.angle_alpha   90.00
_cell.angle_beta   90.00
_cell.angle_gamma   90.00
#
_symmetry.space_group_name_H-M   'P 1'
#
loop_
_entity.id
_entity.type
_entity.pdbx_description
1 polymer ?
#
loop_
_entity_poly.entity_id
_entity_poly.type
_entity_poly.pdbx_seq_one_letter_code
_entity_poly.pdbx_strand_id
1 'polypeptide(L)'
;MKKYNYPTLTNYLAKTKKNADLYRLYNPQFSVFGKPVSEEQDFYFCYFSRHMITERNILTLFSIHTFLSYNVSKKETIKSFVNFLKKANRDTFNKAFQFRGCNIIYQNKKREVKEISWFSFSRIYDDIVEIKEYRTNNNTYNKIAA
;
A
#
# COMPACT_ATOMS: atom_id res chain seq x y z
N MET A 1 22.48 -22.76 -20.00
CA MET A 1 21.49 -21.76 -19.52
C MET A 1 22.11 -20.94 -18.40
N LYS A 2 22.29 -19.62 -18.59
CA LYS A 2 22.81 -18.73 -17.55
C LYS A 2 21.77 -18.63 -16.42
N LYS A 3 22.10 -19.17 -15.23
CA LYS A 3 21.33 -18.97 -14.00
C LYS A 3 21.38 -17.49 -13.65
N TYR A 4 20.25 -16.80 -13.76
CA TYR A 4 20.12 -15.45 -13.22
C TYR A 4 20.26 -15.53 -11.69
N ASN A 5 21.32 -14.93 -11.15
CA ASN A 5 21.59 -14.79 -9.72
C ASN A 5 20.64 -13.76 -9.08
N TYR A 6 19.33 -13.99 -9.13
CA TYR A 6 18.43 -13.27 -8.23
C TYR A 6 18.46 -14.02 -6.90
N PRO A 7 18.98 -13.42 -5.80
CA PRO A 7 18.82 -14.00 -4.48
C PRO A 7 17.32 -14.20 -4.30
N THR A 8 16.91 -15.42 -3.97
CA THR A 8 15.50 -15.83 -3.84
C THR A 8 14.62 -14.68 -3.34
N LEU A 9 13.46 -14.47 -3.96
CA LEU A 9 12.47 -13.43 -3.65
C LEU A 9 12.31 -13.13 -2.14
N THR A 10 12.35 -14.18 -1.34
CA THR A 10 12.37 -14.16 0.13
C THR A 10 13.54 -13.37 0.75
N ASN A 11 14.76 -13.48 0.20
CA ASN A 11 15.97 -12.76 0.64
C ASN A 11 15.94 -11.27 0.32
N TYR A 12 15.32 -10.85 -0.79
CA TYR A 12 15.17 -9.43 -1.12
C TYR A 12 14.12 -8.76 -0.21
N LEU A 13 13.01 -9.45 0.06
CA LEU A 13 11.97 -9.02 1.00
C LEU A 13 12.50 -8.97 2.46
N ALA A 14 13.35 -9.92 2.84
CA ALA A 14 14.03 -9.92 4.13
C ALA A 14 15.05 -8.77 4.27
N LYS A 15 15.76 -8.41 3.19
CA LYS A 15 16.77 -7.33 3.20
C LYS A 15 16.17 -5.92 3.21
N THR A 16 15.06 -5.70 2.53
CA THR A 16 14.50 -4.34 2.35
C THR A 16 13.52 -3.92 3.44
N LYS A 17 13.06 -4.85 4.30
CA LYS A 17 11.89 -4.66 5.19
C LYS A 17 10.62 -4.16 4.46
N LYS A 18 10.59 -4.17 3.11
CA LYS A 18 9.44 -3.73 2.31
C LYS A 18 8.46 -4.91 2.15
N ASN A 19 7.17 -4.62 2.27
CA ASN A 19 6.11 -5.64 2.28
C ASN A 19 6.03 -6.39 0.94
N ALA A 20 5.62 -7.67 0.97
CA ALA A 20 5.36 -8.45 -0.23
C ALA A 20 4.35 -7.78 -1.19
N ASP A 21 3.42 -6.97 -0.66
CA ASP A 21 2.46 -6.21 -1.46
C ASP A 21 3.07 -4.96 -2.10
N LEU A 22 4.05 -4.33 -1.42
CA LEU A 22 4.91 -3.31 -2.04
C LEU A 22 5.72 -3.94 -3.18
N TYR A 23 6.19 -5.18 -3.04
CA TYR A 23 6.89 -5.89 -4.12
C TYR A 23 6.00 -6.13 -5.35
N ARG A 24 4.71 -6.45 -5.17
CA ARG A 24 3.74 -6.48 -6.29
C ARG A 24 3.69 -5.11 -6.96
N LEU A 25 3.60 -4.03 -6.20
CA LEU A 25 3.64 -2.68 -6.77
C LEU A 25 4.96 -2.43 -7.52
N TYR A 26 6.13 -2.71 -6.93
CA TYR A 26 7.48 -2.50 -7.50
C TYR A 26 7.83 -3.40 -8.70
N ASN A 27 7.15 -4.54 -8.89
CA ASN A 27 7.41 -5.46 -10.00
C ASN A 27 6.18 -5.60 -10.91
N PRO A 28 5.83 -4.54 -11.66
CA PRO A 28 4.60 -4.47 -12.42
C PRO A 28 4.48 -5.51 -13.55
N GLN A 29 5.62 -6.01 -14.03
CA GLN A 29 5.74 -7.09 -15.01
C GLN A 29 5.25 -8.44 -14.43
N PHE A 30 5.32 -8.60 -13.10
CA PHE A 30 4.89 -9.79 -12.35
C PHE A 30 3.68 -9.51 -11.45
N SER A 31 3.11 -8.30 -11.52
CA SER A 31 1.97 -7.87 -10.74
C SER A 31 0.74 -7.74 -11.62
N VAL A 32 0.14 -8.88 -11.91
CA VAL A 32 -1.26 -8.87 -12.31
C VAL A 32 -2.05 -8.79 -11.01
N PHE A 33 -2.61 -7.61 -10.72
CA PHE A 33 -3.74 -7.52 -9.81
C PHE A 33 -4.86 -8.31 -10.47
N GLY A 34 -5.21 -9.44 -9.86
CA GLY A 34 -6.01 -10.48 -10.49
C GLY A 34 -7.51 -10.17 -10.52
N LYS A 35 -7.90 -9.03 -9.93
CA LYS A 35 -9.29 -8.61 -9.78
C LYS A 35 -9.49 -7.17 -10.24
N PRO A 36 -10.74 -6.77 -10.57
CA PRO A 36 -11.11 -5.37 -10.77
C PRO A 36 -10.64 -4.48 -9.61
N VAL A 37 -10.32 -3.22 -9.91
CA VAL A 37 -9.75 -2.22 -8.97
C VAL A 37 -10.52 -2.12 -7.64
N SER A 38 -11.85 -2.21 -7.66
CA SER A 38 -12.70 -2.19 -6.47
C SER A 38 -12.55 -3.44 -5.60
N GLU A 39 -12.44 -4.63 -6.22
CA GLU A 39 -12.37 -5.90 -5.51
C GLU A 39 -11.01 -6.14 -4.83
N GLU A 40 -9.93 -5.55 -5.33
CA GLU A 40 -8.60 -5.60 -4.72
C GLU A 40 -8.58 -4.82 -3.39
N GLN A 41 -9.08 -3.58 -3.40
CA GLN A 41 -9.15 -2.77 -2.18
C GLN A 41 -10.05 -3.43 -1.13
N ASP A 42 -11.19 -3.98 -1.54
CA ASP A 42 -12.10 -4.71 -0.66
C ASP A 42 -11.50 -6.02 -0.13
N PHE A 43 -10.71 -6.73 -0.94
CA PHE A 43 -10.03 -7.95 -0.49
C PHE A 43 -9.03 -7.67 0.63
N TYR A 44 -8.11 -6.72 0.44
CA TYR A 44 -7.13 -6.39 1.48
C TYR A 44 -7.79 -5.74 2.68
N PHE A 45 -8.85 -4.96 2.47
CA PHE A 45 -9.65 -4.41 3.54
C PHE A 45 -10.30 -5.51 4.41
N CYS A 46 -10.96 -6.49 3.79
CA CYS A 46 -11.57 -7.63 4.48
C CYS A 46 -10.53 -8.57 5.10
N TYR A 47 -9.37 -8.70 4.49
CA TYR A 47 -8.27 -9.50 5.04
C TYR A 47 -7.73 -8.84 6.31
N PHE A 48 -7.38 -7.55 6.25
CA PHE A 48 -6.81 -6.85 7.39
C PHE A 48 -7.80 -6.57 8.51
N SER A 49 -9.10 -6.51 8.23
CA SER A 49 -10.12 -6.41 9.28
C SER A 49 -10.25 -7.65 10.16
N ARG A 50 -9.91 -8.82 9.62
CA ARG A 50 -9.90 -10.10 10.36
C ARG A 50 -8.59 -10.37 11.09
N HIS A 51 -7.58 -9.52 10.88
CA HIS A 51 -6.26 -9.66 11.46
C HIS A 51 -5.92 -8.51 12.41
N MET A 52 -4.95 -8.73 13.28
CA MET A 52 -4.49 -7.66 14.18
C MET A 52 -4.02 -6.44 13.40
N ILE A 53 -4.44 -5.27 13.88
CA ILE A 53 -4.02 -3.98 13.34
C ILE A 53 -2.54 -3.78 13.63
N THR A 54 -1.78 -3.54 12.57
CA THR A 54 -0.34 -3.25 12.63
C THR A 54 -0.04 -2.08 11.71
N GLU A 55 1.06 -1.38 12.00
CA GLU A 55 1.58 -0.31 11.13
C GLU A 55 1.65 -0.78 9.68
N ARG A 56 2.20 -1.99 9.52
CA ARG A 56 2.39 -2.67 8.25
C ARG A 56 1.10 -2.78 7.45
N ASN A 57 0.01 -3.22 8.09
CA ASN A 57 -1.28 -3.41 7.43
C ASN A 57 -1.89 -2.08 6.99
N ILE A 58 -1.78 -1.05 7.83
CA ILE A 58 -2.31 0.30 7.53
C ILE A 58 -1.54 0.92 6.37
N LEU A 59 -0.21 0.81 6.37
CA LEU A 59 0.62 1.30 5.28
C LEU A 59 0.38 0.54 3.98
N THR A 60 0.18 -0.78 4.02
CA THR A 60 -0.19 -1.56 2.83
C THR A 60 -1.54 -1.08 2.24
N LEU A 61 -2.57 -0.89 3.08
CA LEU A 61 -3.85 -0.36 2.63
C LEU A 61 -3.70 1.01 1.97
N PHE A 62 -2.86 1.87 2.55
CA PHE A 62 -2.55 3.18 1.96
C PHE A 62 -1.82 3.07 0.62
N SER A 63 -0.84 2.18 0.49
CA SER A 63 -0.11 1.96 -0.77
C SER A 63 -1.05 1.52 -1.89
N ILE A 64 -1.97 0.59 -1.60
CA ILE A 64 -2.98 0.13 -2.57
C ILE A 64 -3.91 1.29 -2.93
N HIS A 65 -4.45 1.99 -1.93
CA HIS A 65 -5.32 3.15 -2.15
C HIS A 65 -4.65 4.19 -3.05
N THR A 66 -3.37 4.49 -2.80
CA THR A 66 -2.59 5.44 -3.60
C THR A 66 -2.40 4.95 -5.03
N PHE A 67 -2.05 3.68 -5.20
CA PHE A 67 -1.85 3.10 -6.53
C PHE A 67 -3.12 3.15 -7.38
N LEU A 68 -4.29 2.94 -6.76
CA LEU A 68 -5.58 3.02 -7.42
C LEU A 68 -6.00 4.47 -7.69
N SER A 69 -5.63 5.41 -6.82
CA SER A 69 -5.98 6.85 -6.90
C SER A 69 -5.00 7.68 -7.73
N TYR A 70 -4.41 7.10 -8.76
CA TYR A 70 -3.40 7.79 -9.58
C TYR A 70 -3.97 9.03 -10.28
N ASN A 71 -3.13 10.06 -10.46
CA ASN A 71 -3.48 11.43 -10.89
C ASN A 71 -4.20 12.30 -9.86
N VAL A 72 -4.46 11.79 -8.65
CA VAL A 72 -4.92 12.61 -7.52
C VAL A 72 -3.70 13.19 -6.79
N SER A 73 -3.76 14.45 -6.38
CA SER A 73 -2.66 15.08 -5.63
C SER A 73 -2.41 14.36 -4.30
N LYS A 74 -1.15 14.32 -3.87
CA LYS A 74 -0.71 13.73 -2.59
C LYS A 74 -1.61 14.10 -1.41
N LYS A 75 -1.90 15.39 -1.26
CA LYS A 75 -2.73 15.91 -0.17
C LYS A 75 -4.15 15.30 -0.21
N GLU A 76 -4.75 15.27 -1.38
CA GLU A 76 -6.11 14.73 -1.57
C GLU A 76 -6.14 13.20 -1.44
N THR A 77 -5.12 12.48 -1.92
CA THR A 77 -5.00 11.03 -1.73
C THR A 77 -4.90 10.66 -0.24
N ILE A 78 -4.06 11.35 0.53
CA ILE A 78 -3.92 11.10 1.98
C ILE A 78 -5.23 11.41 2.72
N LYS A 79 -5.86 12.56 2.41
CA LYS A 79 -7.17 12.91 3.00
C LYS A 79 -8.26 11.88 2.67
N SER A 80 -8.33 11.46 1.41
CA SER A 80 -9.29 10.46 0.93
C SER A 80 -9.10 9.14 1.68
N PHE A 81 -7.86 8.67 1.80
CA PHE A 81 -7.54 7.47 2.57
C PHE A 81 -7.96 7.58 4.04
N VAL A 82 -7.65 8.70 4.70
CA VAL A 82 -8.03 8.93 6.10
C VAL A 82 -9.55 8.95 6.25
N ASN A 83 -10.28 9.55 5.33
CA ASN A 83 -11.74 9.57 5.33
C ASN A 83 -12.33 8.17 5.11
N PHE A 84 -11.75 7.39 4.20
CA PHE A 84 -12.09 5.98 4.01
C PHE A 84 -11.88 5.19 5.31
N LEU A 85 -10.71 5.33 5.94
CA LEU A 85 -10.40 4.61 7.18
C LEU A 85 -11.30 5.07 8.33
N LYS A 86 -11.68 6.34 8.42
CA LYS A 86 -12.64 6.85 9.42
C LYS A 86 -14.00 6.17 9.32
N LYS A 87 -14.54 6.02 8.09
CA LYS A 87 -15.80 5.31 7.85
C LYS A 87 -15.68 3.85 8.27
N ALA A 88 -14.67 3.17 7.73
CA ALA A 88 -14.35 1.78 8.05
C ALA A 88 -14.09 1.51 9.53
N ASN A 89 -13.52 2.48 10.25
CA ASN A 89 -13.17 2.31 11.66
C ASN A 89 -14.40 2.00 12.51
N ARG A 90 -15.54 2.62 12.18
CA ARG A 90 -16.80 2.39 12.89
C ARG A 90 -17.36 1.00 12.58
N ASP A 91 -17.40 0.64 11.31
CA ASP A 91 -18.21 -0.49 10.84
C ASP A 91 -17.42 -1.81 10.81
N THR A 92 -16.09 -1.72 10.74
CA THR A 92 -15.23 -2.89 10.46
C THR A 92 -14.14 -3.08 11.53
N PHE A 93 -13.53 -2.00 12.02
CA PHE A 93 -12.41 -2.09 12.96
C PHE A 93 -12.80 -1.82 14.42
N ASN A 94 -14.11 -1.82 14.74
CA ASN A 94 -14.62 -1.64 16.10
C ASN A 94 -13.96 -0.46 16.86
N LYS A 95 -13.82 0.68 16.19
CA LYS A 95 -13.21 1.92 16.71
C LYS A 95 -11.74 1.77 17.17
N ALA A 96 -10.98 0.85 16.58
CA ALA A 96 -9.58 0.64 16.92
C ALA A 96 -8.63 1.79 16.53
N PHE A 97 -9.08 2.72 15.68
CA PHE A 97 -8.31 3.90 15.26
C PHE A 97 -8.82 5.18 15.92
N GLN A 98 -7.89 6.06 16.25
CA GLN A 98 -8.13 7.48 16.51
C GLN A 98 -7.44 8.31 15.44
N PHE A 99 -7.92 9.54 15.24
CA PHE A 99 -7.45 10.39 14.14
C PHE A 99 -7.12 11.78 14.66
N ARG A 100 -5.94 12.29 14.28
CA ARG A 100 -5.50 13.66 14.57
C ARG A 100 -5.05 14.30 13.26
N GLY A 101 -5.92 15.12 12.67
CA GLY A 101 -5.73 15.59 11.30
C GLY A 101 -5.70 14.40 10.32
N CYS A 102 -4.58 14.25 9.59
CA CYS A 102 -4.32 13.12 8.71
C CYS A 102 -3.47 12.00 9.34
N ASN A 103 -3.17 12.10 10.64
CA ASN A 103 -2.43 11.08 11.35
C ASN A 103 -3.40 9.99 11.86
N ILE A 104 -2.91 8.75 11.89
CA ILE A 104 -3.66 7.60 12.38
C ILE A 104 -3.00 7.10 13.65
N ILE A 105 -3.76 7.11 14.74
CA ILE A 105 -3.34 6.63 16.05
C ILE A 105 -4.01 5.28 16.30
N TYR A 106 -3.24 4.31 16.75
CA TYR A 106 -3.73 2.95 17.01
C TYR A 106 -2.94 2.28 18.14
N GLN A 107 -3.52 1.26 18.76
CA GLN A 107 -2.78 0.40 19.69
C GLN A 107 -2.15 -0.77 18.95
N ASN A 108 -0.85 -0.98 19.13
CA ASN A 108 -0.17 -2.12 18.55
C ASN A 108 -0.43 -3.42 19.33
N LYS A 109 0.21 -4.52 18.90
CA LYS A 109 0.15 -5.84 19.56
C LYS A 109 0.49 -5.83 21.05
N LYS A 110 1.36 -4.92 21.46
CA LYS A 110 1.81 -4.75 22.85
C LYS A 110 0.93 -3.77 23.64
N ARG A 111 -0.20 -3.34 23.09
CA ARG A 111 -1.09 -2.30 23.62
C ARG A 111 -0.43 -0.92 23.77
N GLU A 112 0.70 -0.71 23.08
CA GLU A 112 1.34 0.59 23.02
C GLU A 112 0.62 1.47 22.01
N VAL A 113 0.37 2.73 22.37
CA VAL A 113 -0.15 3.74 21.45
C VAL A 113 0.95 4.09 20.44
N LYS A 114 0.64 3.93 19.15
CA LYS A 114 1.49 4.30 18.03
C LYS A 114 0.75 5.28 17.13
N GLU A 115 1.52 6.07 16.40
CA GLU A 115 1.01 7.06 15.46
C GLU A 115 1.71 6.92 14.11
N ILE A 116 0.92 6.83 13.04
CA ILE A 116 1.39 6.98 11.67
C ILE A 116 1.13 8.42 11.26
N SER A 117 2.20 9.14 11.00
CA SER A 117 2.14 10.56 10.65
C SER A 117 1.79 10.77 9.18
N TRP A 118 1.28 11.96 8.87
CA TRP A 118 1.16 12.46 7.49
C TRP A 118 2.47 12.34 6.70
N PHE A 119 3.63 12.58 7.34
CA PHE A 119 4.93 12.46 6.67
C PHE A 119 5.25 11.02 6.24
N SER A 120 4.83 10.02 7.03
CA SER A 120 4.95 8.61 6.67
C SER A 120 4.13 8.31 5.42
N PHE A 121 2.88 8.77 5.36
CA PHE A 121 2.03 8.64 4.17
C PHE A 121 2.58 9.41 2.97
N SER A 122 3.13 10.62 3.18
CA SER A 122 3.76 11.41 2.12
C SER A 122 4.88 10.64 1.43
N ARG A 123 5.80 10.03 2.18
CA ARG A 123 6.92 9.26 1.62
C ARG A 123 6.44 8.05 0.82
N ILE A 124 5.48 7.31 1.37
CA ILE A 124 4.91 6.15 0.67
C ILE A 124 4.19 6.59 -0.60
N TYR A 125 3.52 7.74 -0.60
CA TYR A 125 2.88 8.24 -1.81
C TYR A 125 3.90 8.46 -2.93
N ASP A 126 5.02 9.14 -2.63
CA ASP A 126 6.07 9.42 -3.60
C ASP A 126 6.65 8.12 -4.18
N ASP A 127 6.95 7.14 -3.32
CA ASP A 127 7.38 5.80 -3.72
C ASP A 127 6.38 5.12 -4.69
N ILE A 128 5.07 5.23 -4.44
CA ILE A 128 4.04 4.59 -5.28
C ILE A 128 3.85 5.31 -6.62
N VAL A 129 3.98 6.63 -6.67
CA VAL A 129 3.91 7.39 -7.93
C VAL A 129 5.06 7.00 -8.84
N GLU A 130 6.29 6.97 -8.32
CA GLU A 130 7.49 6.58 -9.08
C GLU A 130 7.34 5.17 -9.69
N ILE A 131 6.82 4.23 -8.91
CA ILE A 131 6.51 2.87 -9.37
C ILE A 131 5.52 2.87 -10.55
N LYS A 132 4.46 3.66 -10.46
CA LYS A 132 3.38 3.66 -11.46
C LYS A 132 3.80 4.38 -12.73
N GLU A 133 4.61 5.42 -12.63
CA GLU A 133 5.27 6.09 -13.76
C GLU A 133 6.22 5.11 -14.47
N TYR A 134 7.09 4.42 -13.73
CA TYR A 134 7.96 3.38 -14.29
C TYR A 134 7.17 2.29 -15.02
N ARG A 135 6.08 1.78 -14.42
CA ARG A 135 5.18 0.80 -15.05
C ARG A 135 4.62 1.33 -16.37
N THR A 136 4.13 2.56 -16.37
CA THR A 136 3.47 3.18 -17.53
C THR A 136 4.48 3.34 -18.67
N ASN A 137 5.67 3.85 -18.36
CA ASN A 137 6.74 4.06 -19.34
C ASN A 137 7.24 2.72 -19.93
N ASN A 138 7.42 1.69 -19.10
CA ASN A 138 7.87 0.38 -19.56
C ASN A 138 6.81 -0.33 -20.42
N ASN A 139 5.53 -0.23 -20.05
CA ASN A 139 4.43 -0.73 -20.88
C ASN A 139 4.33 -0.01 -22.23
N THR A 140 4.54 1.31 -22.25
CA THR A 140 4.57 2.09 -23.49
C THR A 140 5.75 1.68 -24.36
N TYR A 141 6.96 1.55 -23.79
CA TYR A 141 8.14 1.08 -24.50
C TYR A 141 7.93 -0.31 -25.12
N ASN A 142 7.43 -1.28 -24.33
CA ASN A 142 7.16 -2.64 -24.83
C ASN A 142 6.08 -2.69 -25.91
N LYS A 143 5.13 -1.75 -25.92
CA LYS A 143 4.13 -1.63 -27.00
C LYS A 143 4.69 -0.99 -28.28
N ILE A 144 5.71 -0.15 -28.16
CA ILE A 144 6.36 0.51 -29.30
C ILE A 144 7.46 -0.38 -29.89
N ALA A 145 8.10 -1.22 -29.06
CA ALA A 145 9.16 -2.14 -29.44
C ALA A 145 8.67 -3.53 -29.88
N ALA A 146 7.36 -3.79 -29.87
CA ALA A 146 6.72 -5.02 -30.36
C ALA A 146 6.04 -4.76 -31.71
#